data_AF-A0AB39BKN6-F1
#
_entry.id   AF-A0AB39BKN6-F1
#
_cell.length_a   1.000
_cell.length_b   1.000
_cell.length_c   1.000
_cell.angle_alpha   90.00
_cell.angle_beta   90.00
_cell.angle_gamma   90.00
#
_symmetry.space_group_name_H-M   'P 1'
#
loop_
_entity.id
_entity.type
_entity.pdbx_description
1 polymer ?
#
loop_
_entity_poly.entity_id
_entity_poly.type
_entity_poly.pdbx_seq_one_letter_code
_entity_poly.pdbx_strand_id
1 'polypeptide(L)'
;MDITDLRHFLAVADEGHYSRAANAQHVSKATVQASVTRLQEELDEVLVAVDDEGETTLTEEGVALRNRARAIVAKAPDPVAAKKAGGKAKASKGKGRAPIVKGEPKPYKKRQGR
;
A
#
# COMPACT_ATOMS: atom_id res chain seq x y z
N MET A 1 -5.44 3.35 16.53
CA MET A 1 -5.35 1.88 16.37
C MET A 1 -6.65 1.32 15.80
N ASP A 2 -6.67 1.10 14.48
CA ASP A 2 -7.72 0.35 13.78
C ASP A 2 -7.40 -1.15 13.77
N ILE A 3 -8.41 -2.01 13.96
CA ILE A 3 -8.29 -3.47 13.86
C ILE A 3 -7.83 -3.89 12.45
N THR A 4 -8.22 -3.13 11.42
CA THR A 4 -7.82 -3.36 10.04
C THR A 4 -6.31 -3.19 9.86
N ASP A 5 -5.74 -2.15 10.47
CA ASP A 5 -4.30 -1.89 10.40
C ASP A 5 -3.51 -2.98 11.15
N LEU A 6 -4.01 -3.46 12.29
CA LEU A 6 -3.45 -4.61 13.00
C LEU A 6 -3.51 -5.91 12.17
N ARG A 7 -4.60 -6.15 11.43
CA ARG A 7 -4.73 -7.31 10.53
C ARG A 7 -3.74 -7.25 9.37
N HIS A 8 -3.59 -6.09 8.75
CA HIS A 8 -2.59 -5.89 7.69
C HIS A 8 -1.16 -6.07 8.22
N PHE A 9 -0.86 -5.56 9.42
CA PHE A 9 0.43 -5.78 10.08
C PHE A 9 0.69 -7.27 10.35
N LEU A 10 -0.27 -7.99 10.91
CA LEU A 10 -0.13 -9.44 11.16
C LEU A 10 0.08 -10.22 9.85
N ALA A 11 -0.62 -9.86 8.78
CA ALA A 11 -0.42 -10.49 7.47
C ALA A 11 1.00 -10.27 6.93
N VAL A 12 1.58 -9.07 7.13
CA VAL A 12 2.97 -8.77 6.75
C VAL A 12 3.95 -9.55 7.62
N ALA A 13 3.70 -9.64 8.92
CA ALA A 13 4.50 -10.39 9.89
C ALA A 13 4.54 -11.90 9.57
N ASP A 14 3.44 -12.46 9.06
CA ASP A 14 3.34 -13.90 8.74
C ASP A 14 3.94 -14.23 7.35
N GLU A 15 3.80 -13.35 6.36
CA GLU A 15 4.27 -13.58 4.99
C GLU A 15 5.71 -13.11 4.73
N GLY A 16 6.23 -12.19 5.54
CA GLY A 16 7.57 -11.59 5.36
C GLY A 16 7.71 -10.72 4.10
N HIS A 17 6.62 -10.44 3.39
CA HIS A 17 6.60 -9.61 2.19
C HIS A 17 5.27 -8.85 2.06
N TYR A 18 5.35 -7.53 1.86
CA TYR A 18 4.15 -6.69 1.64
C TYR A 18 3.28 -7.15 0.46
N SER A 19 3.90 -7.58 -0.64
CA SER A 19 3.16 -8.03 -1.83
C SER A 19 2.36 -9.31 -1.56
N ARG A 20 2.95 -10.25 -0.81
CA ARG A 20 2.29 -11.52 -0.44
C ARG A 20 1.17 -11.29 0.56
N ALA A 21 1.44 -10.48 1.58
CA ALA A 21 0.43 -10.05 2.56
C ALA A 21 -0.77 -9.36 1.90
N ALA A 22 -0.51 -8.47 0.94
CA ALA A 22 -1.56 -7.79 0.19
C ALA A 22 -2.43 -8.76 -0.63
N ASN A 23 -1.81 -9.76 -1.26
CA ASN A 23 -2.52 -10.81 -1.99
C ASN A 23 -3.40 -11.65 -1.05
N ALA A 24 -2.87 -12.05 0.12
CA ALA A 24 -3.60 -12.81 1.12
C ALA A 24 -4.81 -12.03 1.68
N GLN A 25 -4.70 -10.70 1.80
CA GLN A 25 -5.77 -9.82 2.28
C GLN A 25 -6.65 -9.24 1.16
N HIS A 26 -6.43 -9.64 -0.09
CA HIS A 26 -7.16 -9.14 -1.27
C HIS A 26 -7.20 -7.60 -1.41
N VAL A 27 -6.10 -6.94 -1.03
CA VAL A 27 -5.91 -5.48 -1.11
C VAL A 27 -4.67 -5.15 -1.93
N SER A 28 -4.45 -3.86 -2.22
CA SER A 28 -3.24 -3.44 -2.93
C SER A 28 -2.04 -3.36 -1.98
N LYS A 29 -0.82 -3.57 -2.49
CA LYS A 29 0.43 -3.37 -1.74
C LYS A 29 0.47 -2.00 -1.05
N ALA A 30 0.10 -0.94 -1.77
CA ALA A 30 0.07 0.43 -1.24
C ALA A 30 -0.91 0.58 -0.06
N THR A 31 -2.02 -0.15 -0.06
CA THR A 31 -2.97 -0.19 1.06
C THR A 31 -2.35 -0.80 2.29
N VAL A 32 -1.69 -1.95 2.14
CA VAL A 32 -1.01 -2.63 3.27
C VAL A 32 0.13 -1.77 3.82
N GLN A 33 0.96 -1.21 2.93
CA GLN A 33 2.04 -0.30 3.34
C GLN A 33 1.49 0.92 4.11
N ALA A 34 0.46 1.59 3.58
CA ALA A 34 -0.14 2.74 4.26
C ALA A 34 -0.75 2.39 5.62
N SER A 35 -1.37 1.20 5.76
CA SER A 35 -1.87 0.71 7.03
C SER A 35 -0.76 0.45 8.04
N VAL A 36 0.33 -0.20 7.63
CA VAL A 36 1.48 -0.47 8.50
C VAL A 36 2.19 0.83 8.87
N THR A 37 2.41 1.75 7.93
CA THR A 37 2.99 3.07 8.20
C THR A 37 2.16 3.85 9.21
N ARG A 38 0.82 3.88 9.06
CA ARG A 38 -0.06 4.54 10.05
C ARG A 38 0.07 3.91 11.43
N LEU A 39 0.14 2.58 11.51
CA LEU A 39 0.30 1.88 12.79
C LEU A 39 1.64 2.24 13.46
N GLN A 40 2.71 2.36 12.67
CA GLN A 40 4.02 2.80 13.15
C GLN A 40 3.99 4.25 13.64
N GLU A 41 3.36 5.16 12.88
CA GLU A 41 3.19 6.58 13.26
C GLU A 41 2.36 6.74 14.53
N GLU A 42 1.30 5.94 14.71
CA GLU A 42 0.47 5.98 15.92
C GLU A 42 1.22 5.51 17.18
N LEU A 43 2.22 4.64 17.02
CA LEU A 43 3.04 4.09 18.09
C LEU A 43 4.38 4.80 18.24
N ASP A 44 4.73 5.71 17.32
CA ASP A 44 6.06 6.30 17.17
C ASP A 44 7.21 5.26 17.13
N GLU A 45 6.91 4.05 16.63
CA GLU A 45 7.82 2.90 16.61
C GLU A 45 7.93 2.29 15.22
N VAL A 46 9.14 1.89 14.83
CA VAL A 46 9.34 1.10 13.61
C VAL A 46 9.05 -0.35 13.94
N LEU A 47 7.95 -0.87 13.41
CA LEU A 47 7.51 -2.27 13.63
C LEU A 47 8.09 -3.22 12.58
N VAL A 48 8.35 -2.68 11.39
CA VAL A 48 8.72 -3.43 10.21
C VAL A 48 9.86 -2.72 9.47
N ALA A 49 10.99 -3.40 9.36
CA ALA A 49 12.10 -2.98 8.51
C ALA A 49 11.96 -3.61 7.11
N VAL A 50 12.33 -2.85 6.08
CA VAL A 50 12.35 -3.31 4.69
C VAL A 50 13.76 -3.11 4.17
N ASP A 51 14.32 -4.15 3.58
CA ASP A 51 15.63 -4.07 2.95
C ASP A 51 15.55 -3.54 1.50
N ASP A 52 16.71 -3.42 0.84
CA ASP A 52 16.82 -2.96 -0.54
C ASP A 52 16.16 -3.93 -1.55
N GLU A 53 16.01 -5.20 -1.17
CA GLU A 53 15.42 -6.27 -1.98
C GLU A 53 13.88 -6.35 -1.80
N GLY A 54 13.34 -5.66 -0.78
CA GLY A 54 11.93 -5.61 -0.45
C GLY A 54 11.47 -6.74 0.48
N GLU A 55 12.40 -7.50 1.06
CA GLU A 55 12.13 -8.44 2.14
C GLU A 55 11.84 -7.68 3.42
N THR A 56 10.91 -8.24 4.19
CA THR A 56 10.29 -7.54 5.31
C THR A 56 10.63 -8.25 6.61
N THR A 57 11.37 -7.57 7.49
CA THR A 57 11.83 -8.12 8.77
C THR A 57 11.15 -7.39 9.93
N LEU A 58 10.68 -8.12 10.93
CA LEU A 58 10.12 -7.53 12.14
C LEU A 58 11.23 -7.00 13.04
N THR A 59 11.01 -5.81 13.60
CA THR A 59 11.85 -5.27 14.67
C THR A 59 11.48 -5.93 16.01
N GLU A 60 12.28 -5.69 17.06
CA GLU A 60 11.98 -6.18 18.41
C GLU A 60 10.59 -5.73 18.88
N GLU A 61 10.25 -4.46 18.66
CA GLU A 61 8.92 -3.91 18.97
C GLU A 61 7.82 -4.54 18.11
N GLY A 62 8.09 -4.79 16.81
CA GLY A 62 7.18 -5.52 15.94
C GLY A 62 6.86 -6.93 16.46
N VAL A 63 7.85 -7.63 17.00
CA VAL A 63 7.66 -8.97 17.61
C VAL A 63 6.81 -8.87 18.87
N ALA A 64 7.06 -7.88 19.74
CA ALA A 64 6.26 -7.66 20.94
C ALA A 64 4.80 -7.32 20.60
N LEU A 65 4.58 -6.45 19.61
CA LEU A 65 3.26 -6.06 19.16
C LEU A 65 2.50 -7.21 18.54
N ARG A 66 3.15 -8.13 17.81
CA ARG A 66 2.50 -9.28 17.14
C ARG A 66 1.62 -10.08 18.10
N ASN A 67 2.14 -10.41 19.29
CA ASN A 67 1.39 -11.18 20.28
C ASN A 67 0.16 -10.42 20.79
N ARG A 68 0.32 -9.13 21.07
CA ARG A 68 -0.77 -8.25 21.52
C ARG A 68 -1.82 -8.05 20.43
N ALA A 69 -1.38 -7.79 19.21
CA ALA A 69 -2.23 -7.62 18.02
C ALA A 69 -3.07 -8.87 17.78
N ARG A 70 -2.48 -10.06 17.87
CA ARG A 70 -3.21 -11.33 17.71
C ARG A 70 -4.32 -11.49 18.74
N ALA A 71 -4.05 -11.16 20.00
CA ALA A 71 -5.07 -11.21 21.06
C ALA A 71 -6.20 -10.19 20.85
N ILE A 72 -5.89 -9.00 20.33
CA ILE A 72 -6.89 -7.97 20.03
C ILE A 72 -7.76 -8.40 18.85
N VAL A 73 -7.15 -8.85 17.75
CA VAL A 73 -7.86 -9.29 16.54
C VAL A 73 -8.74 -10.51 16.85
N ALA A 74 -8.29 -11.44 17.70
CA ALA A 74 -9.08 -12.60 18.10
C ALA A 74 -10.33 -12.26 18.93
N LYS A 75 -10.33 -11.12 19.64
CA LYS A 75 -11.49 -10.61 20.39
C LYS A 75 -12.42 -9.76 19.53
N ALA A 76 -11.95 -9.31 18.37
CA ALA A 76 -12.75 -8.50 17.46
C ALA A 76 -13.70 -9.40 16.64
N PRO A 77 -14.94 -8.96 16.38
CA PRO A 77 -15.82 -9.65 15.45
C PRO A 77 -15.22 -9.68 14.03
N ASP A 78 -15.66 -10.67 13.24
CA ASP A 78 -15.29 -10.81 11.83
C ASP A 78 -15.50 -9.49 11.07
N PRO A 79 -14.57 -9.10 10.18
CA PRO A 79 -14.75 -7.90 9.40
C PRO A 79 -15.97 -8.07 8.48
N VAL A 80 -17.07 -7.40 8.82
CA VAL A 80 -18.06 -7.00 7.84
C VAL A 80 -17.35 -6.09 6.84
N ALA A 81 -17.04 -6.66 5.66
CA ALA A 81 -16.26 -6.07 4.58
C ALA A 81 -16.31 -4.54 4.55
N ALA A 82 -15.28 -3.89 5.11
CA ALA A 82 -15.15 -2.44 5.06
C ALA A 82 -15.03 -2.05 3.59
N LYS A 83 -16.02 -1.28 3.12
CA LYS A 83 -16.17 -0.82 1.74
C LYS A 83 -14.84 -0.30 1.20
N LYS A 84 -14.42 -0.83 0.05
CA LYS A 84 -13.24 -0.34 -0.67
C LYS A 84 -13.44 1.14 -1.00
N ALA A 85 -12.72 2.02 -0.30
CA ALA A 85 -12.50 3.39 -0.75
C ALA A 85 -11.61 3.29 -1.99
N GLY A 86 -12.24 3.09 -3.15
CA GLY A 86 -11.58 3.08 -4.45
C GLY A 86 -10.91 4.43 -4.65
N GLY A 87 -9.61 4.48 -4.37
CA GLY A 87 -8.74 5.57 -4.75
C GLY A 87 -8.76 5.66 -6.26
N LYS A 88 -9.66 6.50 -6.80
CA LYS A 88 -9.49 7.04 -8.14
C LYS A 88 -8.19 7.81 -8.11
N ALA A 89 -7.08 7.17 -8.48
CA ALA A 89 -5.90 7.89 -8.88
C ALA A 89 -6.38 8.89 -9.93
N LYS A 90 -6.35 10.19 -9.60
CA LYS A 90 -6.36 11.19 -10.65
C LYS A 90 -5.08 10.94 -11.42
N ALA A 91 -5.18 10.18 -12.51
CA ALA A 91 -4.22 10.29 -13.58
C ALA A 91 -4.14 11.78 -13.87
N SER A 92 -3.01 12.40 -13.54
CA SER A 92 -2.63 13.67 -14.11
C SER A 92 -2.52 13.40 -15.61
N LYS A 93 -3.65 13.49 -16.31
CA LYS A 93 -3.67 13.53 -17.77
C LYS A 93 -2.79 14.72 -18.11
N GLY A 94 -1.58 14.41 -18.56
CA GLY A 94 -0.49 15.37 -18.71
C GLY A 94 -1.02 16.67 -19.29
N LYS A 95 -0.86 17.75 -18.55
CA LYS A 95 -1.12 19.11 -19.02
C LYS A 95 -0.03 19.39 -20.07
N GLY A 96 -0.24 18.95 -21.31
CA GLY A 96 0.86 19.07 -22.29
C GLY A 96 0.68 18.53 -23.70
N ARG A 97 -0.50 18.11 -24.15
CA ARG A 97 -0.73 17.88 -25.59
C ARG A 97 -2.09 18.41 -26.01
N ALA A 98 -2.07 19.45 -26.84
CA ALA A 98 -3.26 19.95 -27.52
C ALA A 98 -3.88 18.81 -28.36
N PRO A 99 -5.22 18.71 -28.43
CA PRO A 99 -5.87 17.71 -29.27
C PRO A 99 -5.47 17.94 -30.73
N ILE A 100 -5.13 16.88 -31.46
CA ILE A 100 -4.92 16.95 -32.90
C ILE A 100 -6.31 17.07 -33.54
N VAL A 101 -6.66 18.26 -34.01
CA VAL A 101 -7.89 18.49 -34.79
C VAL A 101 -7.65 18.05 -36.23
N LYS A 102 -8.61 17.32 -36.81
CA LYS A 102 -8.52 16.82 -38.18
C LYS A 102 -8.50 18.00 -39.16
N GLY A 103 -7.32 18.30 -39.72
CA GLY A 103 -7.10 19.42 -40.64
C GLY A 103 -5.95 20.35 -40.24
N GLU A 104 -5.52 20.32 -38.98
CA GLU A 104 -4.41 21.16 -38.50
C GLU A 104 -3.05 20.44 -38.55
N PRO A 105 -1.95 21.18 -38.81
CA PRO A 105 -0.60 20.63 -38.74
C PRO A 105 -0.27 20.21 -37.30
N LYS A 106 0.37 19.04 -37.15
CA LYS A 106 0.73 18.49 -35.85
C LYS A 106 1.61 19.47 -35.06
N PRO A 107 1.38 19.66 -33.75
CA PRO A 107 2.08 20.66 -32.93
C PRO A 107 3.55 20.31 -32.62
N TYR A 108 4.11 19.27 -33.25
CA TYR A 108 5.50 18.85 -33.06
C TYR A 108 6.16 18.54 -34.41
N LYS A 109 7.43 18.90 -34.57
CA LYS A 109 8.22 18.58 -35.76
C LYS A 109 8.53 17.07 -35.78
N LYS A 110 8.37 16.43 -36.95
CA LYS A 110 8.82 15.04 -37.16
C LYS A 110 10.33 15.01 -37.05
N ARG A 111 10.87 14.20 -36.13
CA ARG A 111 12.31 13.93 -36.07
C ARG A 111 12.68 13.13 -37.32
N GLN A 112 13.46 13.74 -38.20
CA GLN A 112 14.07 13.06 -39.35
C GLN A 112 15.06 12.04 -38.78
N GLY A 113 14.87 10.76 -39.11
CA GLY A 113 15.88 9.73 -38.89
C GLY A 113 17.07 10.00 -39.81
N ARG A 114 18.28 9.73 -39.32
CA ARG A 114 19.48 9.72 -40.16
C ARG A 114 19.41 8.60 -41.20
#